data_AF-A0A9X2V892-F1
#
_entry.id   AF-A0A9X2V892-F1
#
_cell.length_a   1.000
_cell.length_b   1.000
_cell.length_c   1.000
_cell.angle_alpha   90.00
_cell.angle_beta   90.00
_cell.angle_gamma   90.00
#
_symmetry.space_group_name_H-M   'P 1'
#
loop_
_entity.id
_entity.type
_entity.pdbx_description
1 polymer ?
#
loop_
_entity_poly.entity_id
_entity_poly.type
_entity_poly.pdbx_seq_one_letter_code
_entity_poly.pdbx_strand_id
1 'polypeptide(L)'
;MPWTARLELRRRVAWPLVRAQFAWHGVAWGADWKIFGRPIIQRHRGSRIALGDGLTLRSWPRSHPLALTAPVVLSTRRADAVLKIGEDCGFTGTTLVAADRITIGDRVLVGGNASIVDFDFHPLTPEGRAENINAGAAAPILIGDDVFAEMGALVMRGLRRRGRAPQRRDAGRAESSYGGGESRDGRPRAASGSRLSVGTLKPILRLPWIFVRRGPMPPLHSY
;
A
#
# COMPACT_ATOMS: atom_id res chain seq x y z
N MET A 1 25.27 -18.40 -1.12
CA MET A 1 24.71 -19.14 0.02
C MET A 1 23.86 -20.31 -0.47
N PRO A 2 24.01 -21.53 0.08
CA PRO A 2 23.25 -22.72 -0.35
C PRO A 2 21.73 -22.53 -0.32
N TRP A 3 21.24 -21.81 0.68
CA TRP A 3 19.84 -21.43 0.83
C TRP A 3 19.29 -20.66 -0.39
N THR A 4 19.98 -19.61 -0.82
CA THR A 4 19.57 -18.78 -1.96
C THR A 4 19.55 -19.58 -3.26
N ALA A 5 20.56 -20.42 -3.49
CA ALA A 5 20.62 -21.27 -4.68
C ALA A 5 19.44 -22.25 -4.74
N ARG A 6 19.09 -22.89 -3.60
CA ARG A 6 17.92 -23.77 -3.50
C ARG A 6 16.61 -23.03 -3.77
N LEU A 7 16.47 -21.81 -3.23
CA LEU A 7 15.28 -20.99 -3.42
C LEU A 7 15.12 -20.58 -4.89
N GLU A 8 16.20 -20.15 -5.53
CA GLU A 8 16.24 -19.79 -6.95
C GLU A 8 15.93 -20.98 -7.86
N LEU A 9 16.48 -22.16 -7.58
CA LEU A 9 16.15 -23.38 -8.32
C LEU A 9 14.65 -23.69 -8.21
N ARG A 10 14.11 -23.70 -6.99
CA ARG A 10 12.67 -23.93 -6.74
C ARG A 10 11.80 -22.90 -7.46
N ARG A 11 12.22 -21.62 -7.48
CA ARG A 11 11.55 -20.53 -8.17
C ARG A 11 11.44 -20.80 -9.67
N ARG A 12 12.56 -21.17 -10.31
CA ARG A 12 12.61 -21.48 -11.74
C ARG A 12 11.78 -22.71 -12.11
N VAL A 13 11.81 -23.76 -11.28
CA VAL A 13 10.97 -24.95 -11.49
C VAL A 13 9.47 -24.62 -11.42
N ALA A 14 9.07 -23.68 -10.57
CA ALA A 14 7.67 -23.26 -10.45
C ALA A 14 7.20 -22.33 -11.59
N TRP A 15 8.11 -21.75 -12.37
CA TRP A 15 7.79 -20.71 -13.36
C TRP A 15 6.72 -21.08 -14.38
N PRO A 16 6.74 -22.27 -15.03
CA PRO A 16 5.72 -22.60 -16.03
C PRO A 16 4.31 -22.55 -15.44
N LEU A 17 4.12 -23.10 -14.24
CA LEU A 17 2.83 -23.12 -13.54
C LEU A 17 2.40 -21.72 -13.09
N VAL A 18 3.35 -20.92 -12.59
CA VAL A 18 3.08 -19.53 -12.20
C VAL A 18 2.69 -18.72 -13.44
N ARG A 19 3.44 -18.81 -14.53
CA ARG A 19 3.15 -18.08 -15.78
C ARG A 19 1.80 -18.48 -16.37
N ALA A 20 1.47 -19.77 -16.37
CA ALA A 20 0.16 -20.27 -16.78
C ALA A 20 -0.97 -19.69 -15.90
N GLN A 21 -0.76 -19.59 -14.58
CA GLN A 21 -1.72 -18.96 -13.68
C GLN A 21 -1.98 -17.49 -14.03
N PHE A 22 -0.94 -16.69 -14.28
CA PHE A 22 -1.12 -15.28 -14.67
C PHE A 22 -1.88 -15.15 -15.99
N ALA A 23 -1.52 -15.98 -16.99
CA ALA A 23 -2.21 -16.03 -18.28
C ALA A 23 -3.70 -16.42 -18.12
N TRP A 24 -4.01 -17.42 -17.29
CA TRP A 24 -5.38 -17.84 -16.98
C TRP A 24 -6.23 -16.70 -16.41
N HIS A 25 -5.62 -15.82 -15.61
CA HIS A 25 -6.29 -14.65 -15.07
C HIS A 25 -6.27 -13.43 -16.01
N GLY A 26 -5.71 -13.55 -17.22
CA GLY A 26 -5.61 -12.44 -18.18
C GLY A 26 -4.65 -11.34 -17.74
N VAL A 27 -3.62 -11.68 -16.97
CA VAL A 27 -2.58 -10.77 -16.52
C VAL A 27 -1.33 -11.01 -17.37
N ALA A 28 -0.88 -9.98 -18.08
CA ALA A 28 0.32 -10.06 -18.92
C ALA A 28 1.55 -10.35 -18.07
N TRP A 29 2.48 -11.14 -18.62
CA TRP A 29 3.75 -11.46 -17.99
C TRP A 29 4.78 -10.38 -18.33
N GLY A 30 5.48 -9.84 -17.32
CA GLY A 30 6.50 -8.81 -17.51
C GLY A 30 7.93 -9.36 -17.55
N ALA A 31 8.87 -8.47 -17.92
CA ALA A 31 10.30 -8.73 -17.93
C ALA A 31 10.88 -8.75 -16.50
N ASP A 32 11.92 -9.57 -16.30
CA ASP A 32 12.71 -9.62 -15.06
C ASP A 32 11.93 -9.87 -13.76
N TRP A 33 10.77 -10.52 -13.86
CA TRP A 33 9.97 -10.89 -12.69
C TRP A 33 10.63 -11.97 -11.82
N LYS A 34 10.60 -11.73 -10.51
CA LYS A 34 11.08 -12.65 -9.46
C LYS A 34 9.91 -13.08 -8.58
N ILE A 35 9.23 -14.15 -8.98
CA ILE A 35 8.03 -14.65 -8.30
C ILE A 35 8.35 -15.89 -7.46
N PHE A 36 8.48 -15.73 -6.14
CA PHE A 36 8.75 -16.80 -5.19
C PHE A 36 7.46 -17.42 -4.65
N GLY A 37 6.96 -18.41 -5.39
CA GLY A 37 5.70 -19.08 -5.07
C GLY A 37 4.49 -18.40 -5.69
N ARG A 38 3.38 -19.14 -5.77
CA ARG A 38 2.17 -18.68 -6.42
C ARG A 38 1.50 -17.58 -5.60
N PRO A 39 1.26 -16.38 -6.15
CA PRO A 39 0.34 -15.44 -5.53
C PRO A 39 -1.10 -15.96 -5.65
N ILE A 40 -1.99 -15.41 -4.85
CA ILE A 40 -3.43 -15.54 -5.04
C ILE A 40 -3.85 -14.43 -6.01
N ILE A 41 -4.43 -14.81 -7.14
CA ILE A 41 -4.95 -13.85 -8.13
C ILE A 41 -6.46 -14.01 -8.20
N GLN A 42 -7.17 -12.94 -7.89
CA GLN A 42 -8.63 -12.89 -7.89
C GLN A 42 -9.05 -11.70 -8.75
N ARG A 43 -9.26 -11.94 -10.05
CA ARG A 43 -9.64 -10.90 -10.99
C ARG A 43 -11.16 -10.91 -11.23
N HIS A 44 -11.83 -9.83 -10.89
CA HIS A 44 -13.24 -9.63 -11.24
C HIS A 44 -13.39 -9.48 -12.77
N ARG A 45 -14.50 -9.96 -13.34
CA ARG A 45 -14.77 -9.76 -14.77
C ARG A 45 -14.92 -8.26 -15.06
N GLY A 46 -14.29 -7.77 -16.13
CA GLY A 46 -14.28 -6.35 -16.48
C GLY A 46 -13.34 -5.48 -15.64
N SER A 47 -12.58 -6.04 -14.70
CA SER A 47 -11.51 -5.32 -14.00
C SER A 47 -10.16 -5.47 -14.69
N ARG A 48 -9.18 -4.65 -14.27
CA ARG A 48 -7.81 -4.69 -14.79
C ARG A 48 -6.78 -4.85 -13.68
N ILE A 49 -5.86 -5.80 -13.87
CA ILE A 49 -4.62 -5.91 -13.10
C ILE A 49 -3.47 -5.66 -14.08
N ALA A 50 -2.69 -4.61 -13.86
CA ALA A 50 -1.55 -4.23 -14.68
C ALA A 50 -0.30 -4.16 -13.78
N LEU A 51 0.75 -4.86 -14.18
CA LEU A 51 1.97 -5.06 -13.40
C LEU A 51 3.17 -4.69 -14.28
N GLY A 52 4.02 -3.80 -13.80
CA GLY A 52 5.25 -3.40 -14.50
C GLY A 52 6.35 -4.46 -14.45
N ASP A 53 7.45 -4.17 -15.12
CA ASP A 53 8.64 -5.02 -15.18
C ASP A 53 9.42 -4.97 -13.85
N GLY A 54 10.36 -5.91 -13.66
CA GLY A 54 11.19 -5.97 -12.45
C GLY A 54 10.44 -6.38 -11.16
N LEU A 55 9.17 -6.81 -11.27
CA LEU A 55 8.33 -7.16 -10.13
C LEU A 55 8.91 -8.32 -9.30
N THR A 56 9.01 -8.12 -7.98
CA THR A 56 9.35 -9.17 -7.03
C THR A 56 8.18 -9.49 -6.11
N LEU A 57 7.65 -10.72 -6.19
CA LEU A 57 6.60 -11.20 -5.29
C LEU A 57 7.12 -12.37 -4.46
N ARG A 58 6.98 -12.29 -3.13
CA ARG A 58 7.32 -13.39 -2.22
C ARG A 58 6.08 -13.93 -1.51
N SER A 59 5.70 -15.16 -1.89
CA SER A 59 4.49 -15.85 -1.39
C SER A 59 4.81 -17.11 -0.60
N TRP A 60 6.01 -17.69 -0.72
CA TRP A 60 6.40 -18.84 0.10
C TRP A 60 6.81 -18.40 1.51
N PRO A 61 6.29 -19.03 2.59
CA PRO A 61 6.59 -18.67 3.98
C PRO A 61 8.08 -18.59 4.29
N ARG A 62 8.87 -19.53 3.76
CA ARG A 62 10.31 -19.60 4.02
C ARG A 62 11.14 -18.72 3.09
N SER A 63 10.55 -18.04 2.10
CA SER A 63 11.32 -17.21 1.16
C SER A 63 11.80 -15.89 1.76
N HIS A 64 11.44 -15.57 2.99
CA HIS A 64 11.80 -14.33 3.67
C HIS A 64 11.98 -14.61 5.18
N PRO A 65 12.94 -13.97 5.88
CA PRO A 65 13.25 -14.26 7.28
C PRO A 65 12.08 -14.00 8.24
N LEU A 66 11.14 -13.12 7.88
CA LEU A 66 9.97 -12.81 8.72
C LEU A 66 8.86 -13.87 8.65
N ALA A 67 9.11 -15.03 8.04
CA ALA A 67 8.21 -16.19 8.02
C ALA A 67 6.74 -15.84 7.69
N LEU A 68 6.47 -15.62 6.40
CA LEU A 68 5.19 -15.05 5.93
C LEU A 68 3.99 -15.87 6.40
N THR A 69 2.96 -15.16 6.85
CA THR A 69 1.69 -15.76 7.30
C THR A 69 0.72 -16.00 6.15
N ALA A 70 0.90 -15.29 5.03
CA ALA A 70 0.07 -15.40 3.83
C ALA A 70 0.88 -15.19 2.54
N PRO A 71 0.43 -15.76 1.40
CA PRO A 71 0.98 -15.41 0.09
C PRO A 71 0.60 -13.99 -0.32
N VAL A 72 1.29 -13.43 -1.32
CA VAL A 72 0.82 -12.18 -1.96
C VAL A 72 -0.56 -12.39 -2.55
N VAL A 73 -1.47 -11.43 -2.34
CA VAL A 73 -2.81 -11.41 -2.90
C VAL A 73 -2.95 -10.24 -3.86
N LEU A 74 -3.32 -10.51 -5.11
CA LEU A 74 -3.67 -9.53 -6.12
C LEU A 74 -5.17 -9.68 -6.42
N SER A 75 -5.99 -8.75 -5.93
CA SER A 75 -7.44 -8.87 -6.01
C SER A 75 -8.10 -7.62 -6.59
N THR A 76 -9.09 -7.83 -7.44
CA THR A 76 -10.05 -6.81 -7.86
C THR A 76 -11.46 -7.28 -7.54
N ARG A 77 -12.34 -6.38 -7.09
CA ARG A 77 -13.65 -6.73 -6.51
C ARG A 77 -14.87 -6.23 -7.27
N ARG A 78 -14.71 -5.29 -8.21
CA ARG A 78 -15.81 -4.75 -9.03
C ARG A 78 -15.42 -4.72 -10.50
N ALA A 79 -16.43 -4.59 -11.36
CA ALA A 79 -16.22 -4.18 -12.74
C ALA A 79 -15.48 -2.82 -12.74
N ASP A 80 -14.64 -2.59 -13.74
CA ASP A 80 -13.85 -1.37 -13.92
C ASP A 80 -12.81 -1.07 -12.83
N ALA A 81 -12.70 -1.92 -11.80
CA ALA A 81 -11.67 -1.79 -10.78
C ALA A 81 -10.26 -1.93 -11.40
N VAL A 82 -9.33 -1.09 -10.97
CA VAL A 82 -7.95 -1.08 -11.48
C VAL A 82 -6.95 -1.30 -10.36
N LEU A 83 -6.15 -2.35 -10.49
CA LEU A 83 -4.90 -2.51 -9.74
C LEU A 83 -3.74 -2.29 -10.70
N LYS A 84 -3.04 -1.16 -10.56
CA LYS A 84 -1.86 -0.81 -11.36
C LYS A 84 -0.63 -0.74 -10.46
N ILE A 85 0.42 -1.46 -10.83
CA ILE A 85 1.72 -1.46 -10.17
C ILE A 85 2.77 -1.06 -11.20
N GLY A 86 3.63 -0.11 -10.85
CA GLY A 86 4.77 0.33 -11.66
C GLY A 86 5.91 -0.67 -11.72
N GLU A 87 7.07 -0.18 -12.11
CA GLU A 87 8.28 -0.96 -12.33
C GLU A 87 9.08 -1.17 -11.03
N ASP A 88 9.91 -2.21 -10.99
CA ASP A 88 10.87 -2.49 -9.92
C ASP A 88 10.27 -2.53 -8.50
N CYS A 89 9.03 -2.99 -8.40
CA CYS A 89 8.33 -3.07 -7.12
C CYS A 89 8.53 -4.42 -6.42
N GLY A 90 8.52 -4.41 -5.09
CA GLY A 90 8.71 -5.58 -4.25
C GLY A 90 7.61 -5.75 -3.21
N PHE A 91 6.97 -6.92 -3.18
CA PHE A 91 5.88 -7.24 -2.26
C PHE A 91 6.12 -8.59 -1.59
N THR A 92 5.98 -8.64 -0.27
CA THR A 92 6.25 -9.83 0.52
C THR A 92 5.03 -10.17 1.37
N GLY A 93 4.29 -11.22 1.04
CA GLY A 93 3.03 -11.57 1.70
C GLY A 93 1.98 -10.47 1.70
N THR A 94 2.11 -9.48 0.81
CA THR A 94 1.26 -8.28 0.79
C THR A 94 -0.11 -8.58 0.18
N THR A 95 -1.16 -8.05 0.79
CA THR A 95 -2.53 -8.11 0.27
C THR A 95 -2.90 -6.81 -0.44
N LEU A 96 -3.22 -6.88 -1.73
CA LEU A 96 -3.67 -5.76 -2.56
C LEU A 96 -5.10 -6.04 -3.04
N VAL A 97 -6.07 -5.22 -2.62
CA VAL A 97 -7.49 -5.41 -2.96
C VAL A 97 -8.08 -4.10 -3.48
N ALA A 98 -8.39 -4.07 -4.78
CA ALA A 98 -8.99 -2.91 -5.46
C ALA A 98 -10.47 -3.15 -5.81
N ALA A 99 -11.36 -2.29 -5.36
CA ALA A 99 -12.75 -2.21 -5.81
C ALA A 99 -13.02 -0.95 -6.65
N ASP A 100 -12.16 0.06 -6.57
CA ASP A 100 -12.16 1.24 -7.45
C ASP A 100 -10.81 1.34 -8.16
N ARG A 101 -9.77 1.82 -7.46
CA ARG A 101 -8.44 2.00 -8.05
C ARG A 101 -7.34 2.03 -7.00
N ILE A 102 -6.38 1.12 -7.16
CA ILE A 102 -5.08 1.17 -6.50
C ILE A 102 -4.03 1.43 -7.59
N THR A 103 -3.30 2.54 -7.47
CA THR A 103 -2.15 2.85 -8.32
C THR A 103 -0.90 2.95 -7.46
N ILE A 104 0.08 2.11 -7.76
CA ILE A 104 1.40 2.10 -7.14
C ILE A 104 2.40 2.53 -8.21
N GLY A 105 3.23 3.53 -7.89
CA GLY A 105 4.30 4.02 -8.74
C GLY A 105 5.48 3.06 -8.83
N ASP A 106 6.64 3.60 -9.19
CA ASP A 106 7.85 2.81 -9.44
C ASP A 106 8.73 2.66 -8.20
N ARG A 107 9.53 1.59 -8.16
CA ARG A 107 10.50 1.29 -7.09
C ARG A 107 9.84 1.29 -5.70
N VAL A 108 8.61 0.80 -5.60
CA VAL A 108 7.89 0.70 -4.33
C VAL A 108 8.19 -0.63 -3.65
N LEU A 109 8.55 -0.57 -2.38
CA LEU A 109 8.80 -1.75 -1.55
C LEU A 109 7.76 -1.81 -0.43
N VAL A 110 7.10 -2.95 -0.32
CA VAL A 110 6.12 -3.21 0.75
C VAL A 110 6.58 -4.41 1.55
N GLY A 111 6.78 -4.17 2.85
CA GLY A 111 7.21 -5.14 3.83
C GLY A 111 6.22 -6.29 4.03
N GLY A 112 6.69 -7.28 4.78
CA GLY A 112 5.93 -8.51 5.08
C GLY A 112 4.50 -8.25 5.54
N ASN A 113 3.54 -9.01 5.01
CA ASN A 113 2.17 -9.10 5.55
C ASN A 113 1.40 -7.75 5.64
N ALA A 114 1.78 -6.75 4.85
CA ALA A 114 1.02 -5.50 4.76
C ALA A 114 -0.26 -5.68 3.94
N SER A 115 -1.24 -4.78 4.13
CA SER A 115 -2.51 -4.77 3.41
C SER A 115 -2.81 -3.39 2.85
N ILE A 116 -3.10 -3.30 1.55
CA ILE A 116 -3.52 -2.08 0.85
C ILE A 116 -4.88 -2.38 0.21
N VAL A 117 -5.91 -1.72 0.73
CA VAL A 117 -7.31 -2.04 0.41
C VAL A 117 -8.11 -0.75 0.24
N ASP A 118 -8.64 -0.52 -0.95
CA ASP A 118 -9.39 0.72 -1.28
C ASP A 118 -10.91 0.61 -0.99
N PHE A 119 -11.32 -0.45 -0.29
CA PHE A 119 -12.70 -0.93 -0.17
C PHE A 119 -13.06 -1.35 1.24
N ASP A 120 -14.22 -0.94 1.75
CA ASP A 120 -14.69 -1.31 3.10
C ASP A 120 -15.32 -2.71 3.18
N PHE A 121 -15.48 -3.40 2.04
CA PHE A 121 -16.23 -4.66 1.88
C PHE A 121 -17.73 -4.53 2.15
N HIS A 122 -18.09 -4.14 3.38
CA HIS A 122 -19.46 -4.04 3.84
C HIS A 122 -19.84 -2.58 4.14
N PRO A 123 -21.11 -2.20 3.96
CA PRO A 123 -21.61 -0.93 4.47
C PRO A 123 -21.37 -0.78 5.97
N LEU A 124 -21.04 0.44 6.40
CA LEU A 124 -20.74 0.74 7.80
C LEU A 124 -22.02 0.80 8.66
N THR A 125 -23.15 1.18 8.06
CA THR A 125 -24.46 1.24 8.72
C THR A 125 -25.17 -0.12 8.70
N PRO A 126 -25.86 -0.52 9.77
CA PRO A 126 -26.70 -1.73 9.79
C PRO A 126 -27.73 -1.78 8.65
N GLU A 127 -28.37 -0.64 8.35
CA GLU A 127 -29.43 -0.53 7.34
C GLU A 127 -28.85 -0.85 5.95
N GLY A 128 -27.73 -0.20 5.60
CA GLY A 128 -27.00 -0.50 4.37
C GLY A 128 -26.55 -1.97 4.28
N ARG A 129 -26.15 -2.60 5.39
CA ARG A 129 -25.82 -4.04 5.39
C ARG A 129 -27.04 -4.93 5.14
N ALA A 130 -28.20 -4.55 5.68
CA ALA A 130 -29.45 -5.28 5.47
C ALA A 130 -29.96 -5.12 4.03
N GLU A 131 -29.79 -3.94 3.44
CA GLU A 131 -30.16 -3.67 2.05
C GLU A 131 -29.24 -4.40 1.07
N ASN A 132 -27.92 -4.25 1.24
CA ASN A 132 -26.93 -4.94 0.42
C ASN A 132 -25.60 -5.09 1.16
N ILE A 133 -25.34 -6.28 1.68
CA ILE A 133 -24.12 -6.59 2.43
C ILE A 133 -22.82 -6.32 1.65
N ASN A 134 -22.85 -6.34 0.32
CA ASN A 134 -21.67 -6.14 -0.54
C ASN A 134 -21.51 -4.69 -1.05
N ALA A 135 -22.37 -3.77 -0.61
CA ALA A 135 -22.36 -2.36 -1.04
C ALA A 135 -21.36 -1.49 -0.25
N GLY A 136 -20.24 -2.06 0.21
CA GLY A 136 -19.19 -1.29 0.88
C GLY A 136 -18.72 -0.08 0.04
N ALA A 137 -18.16 0.93 0.70
CA ALA A 137 -17.68 2.09 -0.01
C ALA A 137 -16.28 1.80 -0.61
N ALA A 138 -16.00 2.24 -1.84
CA ALA A 138 -14.65 2.23 -2.45
C ALA A 138 -14.13 3.65 -2.73
N ALA A 139 -12.82 3.91 -2.54
CA ALA A 139 -12.21 5.19 -2.89
C ALA A 139 -10.71 5.02 -3.20
N PRO A 140 -10.18 5.73 -4.20
CA PRO A 140 -8.92 5.36 -4.84
C PRO A 140 -7.71 5.59 -3.93
N ILE A 141 -6.72 4.70 -4.02
CA ILE A 141 -5.42 4.80 -3.33
C ILE A 141 -4.32 5.04 -4.37
N LEU A 142 -3.50 6.07 -4.12
CA LEU A 142 -2.30 6.37 -4.89
C LEU A 142 -1.08 6.28 -3.98
N ILE A 143 -0.16 5.39 -4.32
CA ILE A 143 1.17 5.28 -3.73
C ILE A 143 2.15 5.77 -4.80
N GLY A 144 2.89 6.84 -4.51
CA GLY A 144 3.88 7.38 -5.43
C GLY A 144 5.17 6.56 -5.46
N ASP A 145 6.11 7.01 -6.27
CA ASP A 145 7.41 6.34 -6.46
C ASP A 145 8.26 6.36 -5.18
N ASP A 146 9.20 5.42 -5.11
CA ASP A 146 10.23 5.33 -4.04
C ASP A 146 9.64 5.25 -2.63
N VAL A 147 8.44 4.68 -2.50
CA VAL A 147 7.78 4.47 -1.22
C VAL A 147 8.23 3.14 -0.62
N PHE A 148 8.67 3.19 0.64
CA PHE A 148 8.79 2.01 1.48
C PHE A 148 7.66 1.97 2.50
N ALA A 149 6.85 0.91 2.48
CA ALA A 149 5.87 0.60 3.51
C ALA A 149 6.39 -0.54 4.39
N GLU A 150 6.39 -0.34 5.69
CA GLU A 150 6.92 -1.32 6.65
C GLU A 150 6.05 -2.58 6.75
N MET A 151 6.61 -3.60 7.42
CA MET A 151 5.90 -4.86 7.71
C MET A 151 4.59 -4.57 8.46
N GLY A 152 3.50 -5.25 8.07
CA GLY A 152 2.20 -5.15 8.74
C GLY A 152 1.47 -3.82 8.52
N ALA A 153 1.96 -2.95 7.64
CA ALA A 153 1.27 -1.70 7.31
C ALA A 153 -0.15 -1.97 6.80
N LEU A 154 -1.12 -1.19 7.28
CA LEU A 154 -2.51 -1.21 6.80
C LEU A 154 -2.83 0.14 6.13
N VAL A 155 -3.07 0.10 4.83
CA VAL A 155 -3.46 1.26 4.02
C VAL A 155 -4.89 1.05 3.55
N MET A 156 -5.80 1.88 4.02
CA MET A 156 -7.22 1.83 3.64
C MET A 156 -7.69 3.09 2.93
N ARG A 157 -8.85 3.00 2.26
CA ARG A 157 -9.53 4.17 1.68
C ARG A 157 -9.68 5.32 2.67
N GLY A 158 -9.66 6.55 2.15
CA GLY A 158 -9.73 7.77 2.96
C GLY A 158 -8.39 8.22 3.55
N LEU A 159 -7.35 7.39 3.44
CA LEU A 159 -5.99 7.77 3.83
C LEU A 159 -5.22 8.40 2.66
N ARG A 160 -5.60 9.64 2.28
CA ARG A 160 -4.81 10.40 1.29
C ARG A 160 -3.48 10.83 1.91
N ARG A 161 -2.37 10.28 1.42
CA ARG A 161 -1.06 10.94 1.53
C ARG A 161 -0.95 12.00 0.45
N ARG A 162 -0.97 13.28 0.82
CA ARG A 162 -0.53 14.35 -0.08
C ARG A 162 0.97 14.21 -0.29
N GLY A 163 1.38 13.63 -1.41
CA GLY A 163 2.74 13.84 -1.92
C GLY A 163 2.86 15.31 -2.30
N ARG A 164 3.79 16.05 -1.69
CA ARG A 164 4.16 17.38 -2.15
C ARG A 164 4.67 17.23 -3.59
N ALA A 165 4.09 17.99 -4.52
CA ALA A 165 4.59 18.09 -5.88
C ALA A 165 6.10 18.42 -5.86
N PRO A 166 6.89 17.97 -6.85
CA PRO A 166 8.31 18.30 -6.91
C PRO A 166 8.43 19.82 -6.99
N GLN A 167 8.92 20.45 -5.92
CA GLN A 167 9.22 21.86 -5.95
C GLN A 167 10.46 22.02 -6.83
N ARG A 168 10.27 22.62 -8.02
CA ARG A 168 11.38 23.11 -8.83
C ARG A 168 12.27 23.95 -7.90
N ARG A 169 13.56 23.61 -7.88
CA ARG A 169 14.58 24.44 -7.23
C ARG A 169 14.79 25.64 -8.13
N ASP A 170 14.03 26.71 -7.89
CA ASP A 170 14.43 28.02 -8.39
C ASP A 170 15.44 28.61 -7.41
N ALA A 171 16.63 28.80 -7.94
CA ALA A 171 17.72 29.50 -7.30
C ALA A 171 17.36 30.99 -7.18
N GLY A 172 17.70 31.57 -6.03
CA GLY A 172 17.88 33.01 -5.86
C GLY A 172 16.61 33.80 -5.54
N ARG A 173 16.48 34.21 -4.27
CA ARG A 173 16.51 35.64 -3.90
C ARG A 173 16.65 35.76 -2.38
N ALA A 174 17.73 36.42 -1.96
CA ALA A 174 17.90 36.93 -0.62
C ALA A 174 17.02 38.18 -0.43
N GLU A 175 16.49 38.36 0.78
CA GLU A 175 16.01 39.60 1.43
C GLU A 175 15.41 39.11 2.77
N SER A 176 16.14 39.11 3.89
CA SER A 176 16.49 40.21 4.79
C SER A 176 15.29 40.96 5.40
N SER A 177 15.11 40.76 6.71
CA SER A 177 15.02 41.80 7.76
C SER A 177 13.70 41.95 8.54
N TYR A 178 13.90 42.15 9.86
CA TYR A 178 13.02 42.67 10.94
C TYR A 178 11.84 41.82 11.42
N GLY A 179 11.59 41.62 12.72
CA GLY A 179 12.22 42.06 13.97
C GLY A 179 11.74 41.11 15.09
N GLY A 180 12.58 40.77 16.07
CA GLY A 180 12.64 41.53 17.32
C GLY A 180 11.57 41.05 18.30
N GLY A 181 11.78 39.87 18.89
CA GLY A 181 10.98 39.39 20.01
C GLY A 181 11.64 39.77 21.33
N GLU A 182 10.88 40.40 22.22
CA GLU A 182 10.87 40.12 23.66
C GLU A 182 9.80 40.99 24.36
N SER A 183 8.86 40.35 25.05
CA SER A 183 8.49 40.78 26.39
C SER A 183 7.87 39.61 27.16
N ARG A 184 8.55 39.28 28.26
CA ARG A 184 8.10 38.44 29.36
C ARG A 184 6.85 39.05 29.99
N ASP A 185 5.82 38.24 30.21
CA ASP A 185 5.14 38.22 31.50
C ASP A 185 4.15 37.06 31.59
N GLY A 186 4.33 36.26 32.65
CA GLY A 186 3.43 35.18 32.99
C GLY A 186 2.20 35.71 33.71
N ARG A 187 1.02 35.36 33.19
CA ARG A 187 -0.14 34.82 33.95
C ARG A 187 -1.29 34.49 32.98
N PRO A 188 -2.12 33.49 33.33
CA PRO A 188 -3.11 32.90 32.42
C PRO A 188 -4.41 33.72 32.41
N ARG A 189 -5.06 33.80 31.24
CA ARG A 189 -6.48 34.20 31.14
C ARG A 189 -7.36 32.94 31.03
N ALA A 190 -8.27 32.79 31.97
CA ALA A 190 -9.37 31.85 31.94
C ALA A 190 -10.69 32.55 31.53
N ALA A 191 -11.68 31.73 31.15
CA ALA A 191 -13.05 32.00 30.67
C ALA A 191 -13.18 32.04 29.13
N SER A 192 -14.20 31.45 28.50
CA SER A 192 -15.51 30.99 28.97
C SER A 192 -15.97 29.72 28.26
N GLY A 193 -16.74 28.90 28.97
CA GLY A 193 -17.31 27.67 28.45
C GLY A 193 -18.52 27.88 27.54
N SER A 194 -18.77 26.85 26.73
CA SER A 194 -20.11 26.38 26.39
C SER A 194 -20.08 24.84 26.43
N ARG A 195 -20.87 24.27 27.35
CA ARG A 195 -21.20 22.83 27.39
C ARG A 195 -22.27 22.51 26.34
N LEU A 196 -22.51 21.20 26.17
CA LEU A 196 -23.46 20.47 25.30
C LEU A 196 -22.73 19.94 24.04
N SER A 197 -22.66 18.65 23.73
CA SER A 197 -23.54 17.52 24.02
C SER A 197 -22.72 16.22 24.07
N VAL A 198 -23.10 15.31 24.97
CA VAL A 198 -22.60 13.93 25.04
C VAL A 198 -23.22 13.13 23.90
N GLY A 199 -22.44 12.90 22.85
CA GLY A 199 -22.69 11.87 21.85
C GLY A 199 -21.64 10.77 22.00
N THR A 200 -21.95 9.76 22.82
CA THR A 200 -21.12 8.58 22.99
C THR A 200 -21.06 7.79 21.69
N LEU A 201 -19.97 7.92 20.93
CA LEU A 201 -19.59 6.96 19.88
C LEU A 201 -18.14 6.52 20.12
N LYS A 202 -17.99 5.19 20.23
CA LYS A 202 -16.81 4.43 20.62
C LYS A 202 -15.52 4.89 19.91
N PRO A 203 -14.35 4.76 20.58
CA PRO A 203 -13.07 5.07 19.97
C PRO A 203 -12.77 3.99 18.92
N ILE A 204 -12.92 4.33 17.64
CA ILE A 204 -12.17 3.63 16.60
C ILE A 204 -10.71 4.02 16.85
N LEU A 205 -9.93 3.07 17.36
CA LEU A 205 -8.48 3.19 17.47
C LEU A 205 -7.91 3.59 16.11
N ARG A 206 -7.67 4.88 15.92
CA ARG A 206 -6.77 5.38 14.89
C ARG A 206 -5.37 5.10 15.39
N LEU A 207 -4.83 3.93 15.06
CA LEU A 207 -3.40 3.67 15.24
C LEU A 207 -2.65 4.31 14.05
N PRO A 208 -1.84 5.36 14.27
CA PRO A 208 -1.13 6.03 13.21
C PRO A 208 0.27 5.42 13.13
N TRP A 209 0.43 4.28 12.48
CA TRP A 209 1.77 3.79 12.17
C TRP A 209 1.84 3.40 10.70
N ILE A 210 1.78 4.43 9.85
CA ILE A 210 2.42 4.33 8.55
C ILE A 210 3.68 5.17 8.65
N PHE A 211 4.81 4.55 9.00
CA PHE A 211 6.11 5.12 8.68
C PHE A 211 6.37 4.82 7.19
N VAL A 212 6.25 5.84 6.35
CA VAL A 212 6.89 5.81 5.03
C VAL A 212 8.15 6.62 5.19
N ARG A 213 9.29 5.92 5.16
CA ARG A 213 10.57 6.59 4.95
C ARG A 213 10.71 6.90 3.47
N ARG A 214 11.14 8.13 3.16
CA ARG A 214 11.83 8.44 1.91
C ARG A 214 13.33 8.41 2.22
N GLY A 215 14.08 7.58 1.52
CA GLY A 215 15.51 7.39 1.70
C GLY A 215 16.06 6.43 0.65
N PRO A 216 17.39 6.28 0.52
CA PRO A 216 17.98 5.34 -0.42
C PRO A 216 17.42 3.93 -0.16
N MET A 217 16.81 3.33 -1.19
CA MET A 217 16.18 2.03 -1.09
C MET A 217 17.24 0.94 -0.89
N PRO A 218 17.01 -0.04 0.01
CA PRO A 218 17.87 -1.20 0.07
C PRO A 218 17.81 -1.94 -1.28
N PRO A 219 18.92 -2.51 -1.77
CA PRO A 219 18.91 -3.29 -3.01
C PRO A 219 17.87 -4.40 -2.91
N LEU A 220 17.09 -4.61 -3.98
CA LEU A 220 16.15 -5.74 -4.12
C LEU A 220 16.84 -7.11 -3.89
N HIS A 221 18.17 -7.16 -3.99
CA HIS A 221 19.02 -8.33 -3.79
C HIS A 221 19.48 -8.57 -2.34
N SER A 222 19.16 -7.68 -1.39
CA SER A 222 19.68 -7.74 -0.03
C SER A 222 18.90 -8.61 0.96
N TYR A 223 18.08 -9.57 0.49
CA TYR A 223 17.44 -10.61 1.33
C TYR A 223 17.21 -11.94 0.60
#